data_AF-A0A6P6DQR4-F1
#
_entry.id   AF-A0A6P6DQR4-F1
#
_cell.length_a   1.000
_cell.length_b   1.000
_cell.length_c   1.000
_cell.angle_alpha   90.00
_cell.angle_beta   90.00
_cell.angle_gamma   90.00
#
_symmetry.space_group_name_H-M   'P 1'
#
loop_
_entity.id
_entity.type
_entity.pdbx_description
1 polymer ?
#
loop_
_entity_poly.entity_id
_entity_poly.type
_entity_poly.pdbx_seq_one_letter_code
_entity_poly.pdbx_strand_id
1 'polypeptide(L)'
;MPCELEVYFRLSSLTLEVAYIGTQNTQHKAAVLLCLAAGKAVLCEKPMGVNASEVREMVAEARSRGLFLMESLVSISVYFPGVDDTVTVLLQYPGGIHGSFTCSMTSNLGNTASVSGTKGRAEVIPAWAPMELVVNGERKKFPGYLDSKKTYNFPYSENLVFEAMHVRECLRKGLRESPVIPLAESELLADILEEVRKIIGVTFPQDKR
;
A
#
# COMPACT_ATOMS: atom_id res chain seq x y z
N MET A 1 -9.47 24.02 18.65
CA MET A 1 -10.14 22.82 19.18
C MET A 1 -9.11 21.69 19.22
N PRO A 2 -9.12 20.78 20.20
CA PRO A 2 -8.22 19.63 20.18
C PRO A 2 -8.48 18.81 18.91
N CYS A 3 -7.42 18.38 18.23
CA CYS A 3 -7.49 17.69 16.93
C CYS A 3 -8.41 16.44 16.98
N GLU A 4 -8.49 15.77 18.12
CA GLU A 4 -9.35 14.59 18.34
C GLU A 4 -10.86 14.89 18.21
N LEU A 5 -11.33 16.02 18.76
CA LEU A 5 -12.75 16.39 18.70
C LEU A 5 -13.22 16.69 17.27
N GLU A 6 -12.32 17.20 16.41
CA GLU A 6 -12.63 17.45 15.01
C GLU A 6 -12.75 16.14 14.20
N VAL A 7 -11.93 15.14 14.51
CA VAL A 7 -12.01 13.81 13.89
C VAL A 7 -13.33 13.13 14.26
N TYR A 8 -13.71 13.12 15.54
CA TYR A 8 -14.99 12.56 15.97
C TYR A 8 -16.19 13.26 15.31
N PHE A 9 -16.15 14.58 15.15
CA PHE A 9 -17.19 15.33 14.45
C PHE A 9 -17.29 14.97 12.96
N ARG A 10 -16.14 14.74 12.30
CA ARG A 10 -16.14 14.29 10.90
C ARG A 10 -16.66 12.86 10.76
N LEU A 11 -16.32 11.97 11.69
CA LEU A 11 -16.76 10.57 11.68
C LEU A 11 -18.25 10.41 11.99
N SER A 12 -18.82 11.29 12.82
CA SER A 12 -20.26 11.33 13.06
C SER A 12 -21.07 11.92 11.90
N SER A 13 -20.40 12.49 10.89
CA SER A 13 -21.07 12.98 9.68
C SER A 13 -21.77 11.84 8.93
N LEU A 14 -23.04 12.06 8.61
CA LEU A 14 -23.83 11.16 7.75
C LEU A 14 -23.42 11.23 6.28
N THR A 15 -22.68 12.26 5.86
CA THR A 15 -22.23 12.43 4.46
C THR A 15 -20.89 11.78 4.17
N LEU A 16 -20.13 11.41 5.22
CA LEU A 16 -18.85 10.72 5.04
C LEU A 16 -19.11 9.22 4.84
N GLU A 17 -18.78 8.70 3.65
CA GLU A 17 -18.96 7.28 3.29
C GLU A 17 -17.65 6.49 3.39
N VAL A 18 -16.54 7.11 2.97
CA VAL A 18 -15.20 6.51 2.94
C VAL A 18 -14.17 7.49 3.51
N ALA A 19 -13.27 6.97 4.34
CA ALA A 19 -12.14 7.71 4.89
C ALA A 19 -10.84 7.28 4.20
N TYR A 20 -10.02 8.26 3.80
CA TYR A 20 -8.64 8.02 3.38
C TYR A 20 -7.71 8.31 4.56
N ILE A 21 -6.88 7.32 4.93
CA ILE A 21 -5.94 7.39 6.05
C ILE A 21 -4.54 7.58 5.50
N GLY A 22 -4.07 8.82 5.46
CA GLY A 22 -2.70 9.19 5.07
C GLY A 22 -1.87 9.72 6.24
N THR A 23 -2.02 9.12 7.43
CA THR A 23 -1.20 9.46 8.61
C THR A 23 0.19 8.82 8.50
N GLN A 24 1.04 8.92 9.53
CA GLN A 24 2.31 8.17 9.53
C GLN A 24 2.04 6.69 9.81
N ASN A 25 2.90 5.78 9.33
CA ASN A 25 2.70 4.33 9.38
C ASN A 25 2.28 3.81 10.78
N THR A 26 2.89 4.33 11.86
CA THR A 26 2.60 3.90 13.25
C THR A 26 1.22 4.35 13.76
N GLN A 27 0.56 5.27 13.05
CA GLN A 27 -0.73 5.84 13.39
C GLN A 27 -1.87 5.25 12.55
N HIS A 28 -1.56 4.45 11.52
CA HIS A 28 -2.56 3.85 10.63
C HIS A 28 -3.56 3.02 11.41
N LYS A 29 -3.09 2.03 12.19
CA LYS A 29 -3.96 1.10 12.94
C LYS A 29 -5.03 1.82 13.75
N ALA A 30 -4.63 2.78 14.58
CA ALA A 30 -5.56 3.50 15.44
C ALA A 30 -6.60 4.28 14.63
N ALA A 31 -6.18 4.95 13.55
CA ALA A 31 -7.07 5.73 12.70
C ALA A 31 -8.04 4.85 11.90
N VAL A 32 -7.56 3.73 11.36
CA VAL A 32 -8.37 2.75 10.61
C VAL A 32 -9.43 2.14 11.52
N LEU A 33 -9.05 1.62 12.70
CA LEU A 33 -9.99 1.02 13.65
C LEU A 33 -11.05 2.02 14.11
N LEU A 34 -10.67 3.29 14.33
CA LEU A 34 -11.63 4.34 14.68
C LEU A 34 -12.66 4.58 13.55
N CYS A 35 -12.23 4.60 12.30
CA CYS A 35 -13.12 4.79 11.15
C CYS A 35 -14.05 3.60 10.94
N LEU A 36 -13.52 2.37 11.05
CA LEU A 36 -14.31 1.15 10.97
C LEU A 36 -15.33 1.06 12.12
N ALA A 37 -14.94 1.45 13.33
CA ALA A 37 -15.83 1.53 14.48
C ALA A 37 -17.00 2.50 14.26
N ALA A 38 -16.74 3.60 13.54
CA ALA A 38 -17.74 4.57 13.12
C ALA A 38 -18.56 4.17 11.87
N GLY A 39 -18.39 2.94 11.36
CA GLY A 39 -19.15 2.43 10.22
C GLY A 39 -18.70 2.95 8.86
N LYS A 40 -17.46 3.45 8.75
CA LYS A 40 -16.93 4.06 7.51
C LYS A 40 -16.10 3.05 6.72
N ALA A 41 -16.22 3.08 5.40
CA ALA A 41 -15.26 2.41 4.52
C ALA A 41 -13.88 3.09 4.65
N VAL A 42 -12.80 2.35 4.40
CA VAL A 42 -11.44 2.86 4.58
C VAL A 42 -10.54 2.52 3.40
N LEU A 43 -9.84 3.54 2.90
CA LEU A 43 -8.64 3.41 2.07
C LEU A 43 -7.44 3.81 2.95
N CYS A 44 -6.54 2.89 3.24
CA CYS A 44 -5.38 3.14 4.10
C CYS A 44 -4.10 3.26 3.28
N GLU A 45 -3.27 4.26 3.53
CA GLU A 45 -1.91 4.31 2.99
C GLU A 45 -1.10 3.08 3.36
N LYS A 46 -0.11 2.77 2.51
CA LYS A 46 0.84 1.70 2.77
C LYS A 46 1.95 2.11 3.76
N PRO A 47 2.69 1.14 4.31
CA PRO A 47 2.14 -0.18 4.60
C PRO A 47 0.92 0.00 5.52
N MET A 48 -0.12 -0.82 5.34
CA MET A 48 -1.36 -0.69 6.11
C MET A 48 -1.11 -0.71 7.62
N GLY A 49 -0.18 -1.55 8.08
CA GLY A 49 0.31 -1.59 9.46
C GLY A 49 1.82 -1.83 9.50
N VAL A 50 2.46 -1.59 10.65
CA VAL A 50 3.93 -1.73 10.77
C VAL A 50 4.39 -3.18 10.99
N ASN A 51 3.45 -4.08 11.27
CA ASN A 51 3.65 -5.52 11.36
C ASN A 51 2.37 -6.27 11.00
N ALA A 52 2.47 -7.59 10.82
CA ALA A 52 1.35 -8.41 10.39
C ALA A 52 0.26 -8.55 11.45
N SER A 53 0.57 -8.32 12.74
CA SER A 53 -0.46 -8.35 13.79
C SER A 53 -1.43 -7.17 13.69
N GLU A 54 -0.92 -5.97 13.36
CA GLU A 54 -1.77 -4.79 13.16
C GLU A 54 -2.66 -4.94 11.92
N VAL A 55 -2.10 -5.44 10.81
CA VAL A 55 -2.86 -5.67 9.57
C VAL A 55 -4.00 -6.67 9.81
N ARG A 56 -3.72 -7.80 10.47
CA ARG A 56 -4.76 -8.78 10.83
C ARG A 56 -5.85 -8.19 11.72
N GLU A 57 -5.51 -7.30 12.66
CA GLU A 57 -6.49 -6.64 13.54
C GLU A 57 -7.43 -5.72 12.73
N MET A 58 -6.87 -4.89 11.84
CA MET A 58 -7.67 -4.03 10.95
C MET A 58 -8.55 -4.83 9.99
N VAL A 59 -8.01 -5.90 9.41
CA VAL A 59 -8.73 -6.81 8.50
C VAL A 59 -9.87 -7.52 9.23
N ALA A 60 -9.60 -8.04 10.44
CA ALA A 60 -10.63 -8.68 11.27
C ALA A 60 -11.76 -7.72 11.61
N GLU A 61 -11.43 -6.47 11.99
CA GLU A 61 -12.42 -5.44 12.30
C GLU A 61 -13.29 -5.13 11.07
N ALA A 62 -12.68 -4.91 9.90
CA ALA A 62 -13.40 -4.63 8.66
C ALA A 62 -14.34 -5.78 8.26
N ARG A 63 -13.84 -7.03 8.33
CA ARG A 63 -14.63 -8.24 8.04
C ARG A 63 -15.79 -8.41 9.03
N SER A 64 -15.55 -8.20 10.33
CA SER A 64 -16.58 -8.36 11.36
C SER A 64 -17.76 -7.39 11.18
N ARG A 65 -17.50 -6.21 10.62
CA ARG A 65 -18.51 -5.18 10.36
C ARG A 65 -19.07 -5.21 8.94
N GLY A 66 -18.51 -6.04 8.06
CA GLY A 66 -18.85 -6.03 6.64
C GLY A 66 -18.58 -4.66 6.00
N LEU A 67 -17.48 -4.00 6.37
CA LEU A 67 -17.07 -2.70 5.80
C LEU A 67 -15.98 -2.89 4.75
N PHE A 68 -15.92 -1.94 3.81
CA PHE A 68 -14.86 -1.93 2.82
C PHE A 68 -13.54 -1.47 3.45
N LEU A 69 -12.48 -2.25 3.25
CA LEU A 69 -11.10 -1.88 3.56
C LEU A 69 -10.22 -2.18 2.35
N MET A 70 -9.26 -1.30 2.07
CA MET A 70 -8.26 -1.47 1.02
C MET A 70 -6.93 -0.82 1.41
N GLU A 71 -5.82 -1.49 1.13
CA GLU A 71 -4.49 -0.89 1.16
C GLU A 71 -4.23 -0.11 -0.14
N SER A 72 -3.74 1.12 -0.02
CA SER A 72 -3.22 1.92 -1.13
C SER A 72 -1.80 1.47 -1.43
N LEU A 73 -1.54 0.98 -2.64
CA LEU A 73 -0.23 0.42 -3.02
C LEU A 73 0.68 1.42 -3.76
N VAL A 74 0.30 2.69 -3.87
CA VAL A 74 1.15 3.70 -4.53
C VAL A 74 2.25 4.16 -3.58
N SER A 75 3.50 4.18 -4.05
CA SER A 75 4.63 4.34 -3.13
C SER A 75 4.97 5.78 -2.75
N ILE A 76 4.71 6.15 -1.50
CA ILE A 76 5.24 7.35 -0.83
C ILE A 76 5.92 6.93 0.48
N SER A 77 7.21 7.23 0.66
CA SER A 77 7.97 6.83 1.87
C SER A 77 8.62 8.04 2.55
N VAL A 78 8.57 8.07 3.89
CA VAL A 78 9.18 9.12 4.72
C VAL A 78 10.12 8.46 5.74
N TYR A 79 11.29 9.06 5.95
CA TYR A 79 12.41 8.48 6.72
C TYR A 79 12.28 8.64 8.24
N PHE A 80 12.72 7.62 8.98
CA PHE A 80 12.94 7.63 10.43
C PHE A 80 14.25 6.91 10.79
N PRO A 81 14.99 7.32 11.83
CA PRO A 81 16.18 6.59 12.30
C PRO A 81 15.83 5.24 12.93
N GLY A 82 16.76 4.27 12.90
CA GLY A 82 16.57 2.92 13.45
C GLY A 82 15.86 1.95 12.51
N VAL A 83 15.83 2.26 11.22
CA VAL A 83 15.29 1.43 10.13
C VAL A 83 16.43 0.75 9.37
N ASP A 84 16.10 -0.25 8.56
CA ASP A 84 17.00 -0.84 7.59
C ASP A 84 17.39 0.17 6.49
N ASP A 85 18.65 0.11 6.06
CA ASP A 85 19.18 1.01 5.03
C ASP A 85 19.02 0.43 3.62
N THR A 86 19.65 -0.73 3.39
CA THR A 86 19.66 -1.43 2.11
C THR A 86 19.45 -2.92 2.36
N VAL A 87 18.42 -3.49 1.71
CA VAL A 87 18.03 -4.89 1.89
C VAL A 87 17.84 -5.53 0.53
N THR A 88 18.35 -6.75 0.38
CA THR A 88 18.07 -7.62 -0.78
C THR A 88 17.39 -8.88 -0.28
N VAL A 89 16.31 -9.26 -0.94
CA VAL A 89 15.48 -10.41 -0.57
C VAL A 89 15.39 -11.37 -1.74
N LEU A 90 15.43 -12.67 -1.46
CA LEU A 90 15.14 -13.75 -2.40
C LEU A 90 13.93 -14.53 -1.87
N LEU A 91 12.89 -14.66 -2.70
CA LEU A 91 11.63 -15.31 -2.38
C LEU A 91 11.43 -16.51 -3.30
N GLN A 92 11.25 -17.70 -2.72
CA GLN A 92 10.87 -18.90 -3.47
C GLN A 92 9.35 -18.96 -3.59
N TYR A 93 8.85 -19.00 -4.82
CA TYR A 93 7.44 -19.22 -5.13
C TYR A 93 7.18 -20.70 -5.48
N PRO A 94 5.93 -21.18 -5.33
CA PRO A 94 5.53 -22.50 -5.80
C PRO A 94 5.83 -22.69 -7.30
N GLY A 95 6.09 -23.94 -7.70
CA GLY A 95 6.39 -24.26 -9.10
C GLY A 95 7.84 -23.98 -9.53
N GLY A 96 8.75 -23.77 -8.57
CA GLY A 96 10.18 -23.60 -8.85
C GLY A 96 10.56 -22.22 -9.37
N ILE A 97 9.66 -21.24 -9.31
CA ILE A 97 9.90 -19.84 -9.67
C ILE A 97 10.43 -19.11 -8.44
N HIS A 98 11.37 -18.19 -8.61
CA HIS A 98 11.79 -17.29 -7.54
C HIS A 98 11.72 -15.84 -7.98
N GLY A 99 11.58 -14.94 -7.02
CA GLY A 99 11.69 -13.50 -7.22
C GLY A 99 12.77 -12.93 -6.31
N SER A 100 13.39 -11.83 -6.73
CA SER A 100 14.31 -11.08 -5.87
C SER A 100 14.05 -9.59 -6.02
N PHE A 101 14.25 -8.84 -4.95
CA PHE A 101 14.25 -7.39 -5.00
C PHE A 101 15.35 -6.81 -4.10
N THR A 102 15.78 -5.60 -4.43
CA THR A 102 16.65 -4.78 -3.60
C THR A 102 15.98 -3.44 -3.39
N CYS A 103 15.91 -2.98 -2.14
CA CYS A 103 15.49 -1.63 -1.79
C CYS A 103 16.60 -0.94 -1.01
N SER A 104 16.73 0.38 -1.18
CA SER A 104 17.73 1.18 -0.47
C SER A 104 17.22 2.58 -0.21
N MET A 105 17.55 3.12 0.96
CA MET A 105 17.31 4.52 1.31
C MET A 105 18.47 5.44 0.93
N THR A 106 19.68 4.90 0.80
CA THR A 106 20.92 5.69 0.57
C THR A 106 21.53 5.50 -0.80
N SER A 107 21.18 4.42 -1.50
CA SER A 107 21.70 4.09 -2.81
C SER A 107 20.62 4.19 -3.88
N ASN A 108 20.91 4.94 -4.95
CA ASN A 108 20.02 4.98 -6.11
C ASN A 108 20.10 3.65 -6.89
N LEU A 109 18.95 3.05 -7.19
CA LEU A 109 18.84 1.76 -7.86
C LEU A 109 18.23 1.90 -9.25
N GLY A 110 18.17 0.79 -9.98
CA GLY A 110 17.54 0.74 -11.30
C GLY A 110 16.05 1.06 -11.30
N ASN A 111 15.37 0.95 -10.15
CA ASN A 111 14.00 1.45 -9.97
C ASN A 111 12.96 0.84 -10.95
N THR A 112 13.24 -0.37 -11.42
CA THR A 112 12.43 -1.15 -12.36
C THR A 112 12.00 -2.47 -11.74
N ALA A 113 10.85 -2.99 -12.19
CA ALA A 113 10.41 -4.34 -11.86
C ALA A 113 10.27 -5.14 -13.16
N SER A 114 10.67 -6.41 -13.14
CA SER A 114 10.63 -7.25 -14.33
C SER A 114 10.28 -8.68 -14.02
N VAL A 115 9.67 -9.35 -15.00
CA VAL A 115 9.35 -10.77 -14.97
C VAL A 115 9.84 -11.42 -16.25
N SER A 116 10.48 -12.58 -16.14
CA SER A 116 11.03 -13.33 -17.26
C SER A 116 10.50 -14.76 -17.28
N GLY A 117 10.25 -15.27 -18.48
CA GLY A 117 9.85 -16.65 -18.71
C GLY A 117 10.42 -17.18 -20.01
N THR A 118 10.02 -18.39 -20.39
CA THR A 118 10.54 -19.09 -21.58
C THR A 118 10.26 -18.38 -22.90
N LYS A 119 9.32 -17.42 -22.92
CA LYS A 119 8.93 -16.63 -24.11
C LYS A 119 9.42 -15.18 -24.09
N GLY A 120 10.28 -14.84 -23.12
CA GLY A 120 10.93 -13.54 -23.02
C GLY A 120 10.64 -12.82 -21.71
N ARG A 121 10.71 -11.48 -21.74
CA ARG A 121 10.78 -10.62 -20.54
C ARG A 121 9.88 -9.40 -20.67
N ALA A 122 9.22 -9.05 -19.57
CA ALA A 122 8.45 -7.84 -19.42
C ALA A 122 9.02 -6.98 -18.28
N GLU A 123 8.98 -5.65 -18.44
CA GLU A 123 9.50 -4.67 -17.49
C GLU A 123 8.55 -3.50 -17.33
N VAL A 124 8.38 -3.04 -16.09
CA VAL A 124 7.61 -1.82 -15.77
C VAL A 124 8.51 -0.75 -15.17
N ILE A 125 8.31 0.49 -15.61
CA ILE A 125 9.22 1.62 -15.33
C ILE A 125 8.41 2.91 -15.05
N PRO A 126 8.67 3.60 -13.92
CA PRO A 126 9.32 3.08 -12.72
C PRO A 126 8.43 2.02 -12.03
N ALA A 127 9.02 1.15 -11.20
CA ALA A 127 8.29 0.04 -10.58
C ALA A 127 7.11 0.47 -9.69
N TRP A 128 7.22 1.60 -8.99
CA TRP A 128 6.23 2.05 -8.00
C TRP A 128 5.10 2.92 -8.59
N ALA A 129 5.28 3.42 -9.81
CA ALA A 129 4.32 4.28 -10.50
C ALA A 129 4.52 4.14 -12.02
N PRO A 130 4.24 2.95 -12.58
CA PRO A 130 4.69 2.60 -13.92
C PRO A 130 4.02 3.44 -15.00
N MET A 131 4.85 4.09 -15.81
CA MET A 131 4.46 4.90 -16.98
C MET A 131 4.81 4.22 -18.29
N GLU A 132 5.74 3.24 -18.24
CA GLU A 132 6.20 2.51 -19.41
C GLU A 132 6.21 1.00 -19.14
N LEU A 133 5.78 0.23 -20.12
CA LEU A 133 5.89 -1.23 -20.18
C LEU A 133 6.78 -1.60 -21.36
N VAL A 134 7.81 -2.41 -21.12
CA VAL A 134 8.67 -2.96 -22.15
C VAL A 134 8.48 -4.47 -22.21
N VAL A 135 8.08 -5.02 -23.36
CA VAL A 135 7.92 -6.46 -23.57
C VAL A 135 8.78 -6.90 -24.74
N ASN A 136 9.77 -7.76 -24.48
CA ASN A 136 10.70 -8.26 -25.51
C ASN A 136 11.36 -7.12 -26.33
N GLY A 137 11.65 -6.00 -25.67
CA GLY A 137 12.23 -4.80 -26.28
C GLY A 137 11.22 -3.82 -26.88
N GLU A 138 9.96 -4.22 -27.06
CA GLU A 138 8.90 -3.33 -27.52
C GLU A 138 8.39 -2.46 -26.38
N ARG A 139 8.46 -1.13 -26.55
CA ARG A 139 8.13 -0.14 -25.52
C ARG A 139 6.75 0.47 -25.76
N LYS A 140 5.90 0.40 -24.75
CA LYS A 140 4.61 1.08 -24.69
C LYS A 140 4.60 2.09 -23.54
N LYS A 141 4.22 3.34 -23.84
CA LYS A 141 4.03 4.39 -22.84
C LYS A 141 2.55 4.55 -22.52
N PHE A 142 2.26 4.81 -21.26
CA PHE A 142 0.93 5.13 -20.76
C PHE A 142 0.95 6.61 -20.34
N PRO A 143 0.17 7.48 -21.00
CA PRO A 143 0.09 8.88 -20.58
C PRO A 143 -0.50 8.96 -19.17
N GLY A 144 0.01 9.88 -18.36
CA GLY A 144 -0.59 10.21 -17.06
C GLY A 144 -2.02 10.72 -17.26
N TYR A 145 -2.88 10.50 -16.26
CA TYR A 145 -4.31 10.79 -16.39
C TYR A 145 -4.63 12.27 -16.67
N LEU A 146 -3.71 13.18 -16.34
CA LEU A 146 -3.93 14.62 -16.44
C LEU A 146 -2.71 15.35 -17.02
N ASP A 147 -2.98 16.28 -17.94
CA ASP A 147 -2.12 17.44 -18.21
C ASP A 147 -2.21 18.39 -17.00
N SER A 148 -1.72 17.92 -15.86
CA SER A 148 -1.81 18.63 -14.59
C SER A 148 -0.67 19.63 -14.52
N LYS A 149 -0.97 20.91 -14.78
CA LYS A 149 -0.10 22.04 -14.42
C LYS A 149 0.08 22.21 -12.90
N LYS A 150 -0.45 21.30 -12.07
CA LYS A 150 -0.35 21.38 -10.61
C LYS A 150 0.95 20.76 -10.12
N THR A 151 1.50 21.37 -9.09
CA THR A 151 2.64 20.84 -8.35
C THR A 151 2.16 19.85 -7.30
N TYR A 152 2.81 18.69 -7.23
CA TYR A 152 2.58 17.68 -6.21
C TYR A 152 3.81 17.54 -5.30
N ASN A 153 3.58 17.10 -4.06
CA ASN A 153 4.67 16.85 -3.12
C ASN A 153 5.54 15.64 -3.55
N PHE A 154 4.92 14.65 -4.21
CA PHE A 154 5.59 13.43 -4.66
C PHE A 154 5.41 13.23 -6.18
N PRO A 155 6.42 12.71 -6.90
CA PRO A 155 6.31 12.40 -8.32
C PRO A 155 5.15 11.44 -8.62
N TYR A 156 4.47 11.66 -9.76
CA TYR A 156 3.38 10.81 -10.27
C TYR A 156 2.11 10.78 -9.40
N SER A 157 1.96 11.72 -8.46
CA SER A 157 0.78 11.79 -7.56
C SER A 157 -0.54 12.02 -8.31
N GLU A 158 -0.51 12.54 -9.54
CA GLU A 158 -1.67 12.62 -10.43
C GLU A 158 -2.30 11.25 -10.72
N ASN A 159 -1.53 10.16 -10.60
CA ASN A 159 -2.00 8.80 -10.84
C ASN A 159 -2.79 8.19 -9.66
N LEU A 160 -2.80 8.84 -8.48
CA LEU A 160 -3.64 8.41 -7.34
C LEU A 160 -5.14 8.45 -7.69
N VAL A 161 -5.53 9.14 -8.77
CA VAL A 161 -6.89 9.09 -9.32
C VAL A 161 -7.35 7.67 -9.66
N PHE A 162 -6.44 6.77 -10.07
CA PHE A 162 -6.79 5.40 -10.47
C PHE A 162 -7.31 4.59 -9.28
N GLU A 163 -6.64 4.65 -8.13
CA GLU A 163 -7.11 3.95 -6.93
C GLU A 163 -8.37 4.59 -6.34
N ALA A 164 -8.52 5.93 -6.41
CA ALA A 164 -9.74 6.60 -5.97
C ALA A 164 -10.95 6.17 -6.83
N MET A 165 -10.76 6.05 -8.15
CA MET A 165 -11.77 5.51 -9.07
C MET A 165 -12.08 4.05 -8.78
N HIS A 166 -11.06 3.23 -8.50
CA HIS A 166 -11.21 1.81 -8.17
C HIS A 166 -11.98 1.59 -6.85
N VAL A 167 -11.67 2.34 -5.80
CA VAL A 167 -12.42 2.32 -4.53
C VAL A 167 -13.87 2.68 -4.78
N ARG A 168 -14.14 3.74 -5.54
CA ARG A 168 -15.50 4.13 -5.92
C ARG A 168 -16.22 3.00 -6.65
N GLU A 169 -15.56 2.34 -7.60
CA GLU A 169 -16.14 1.21 -8.33
C GLU A 169 -16.47 0.03 -7.41
N CYS A 170 -15.56 -0.34 -6.51
CA CYS A 170 -15.75 -1.41 -5.54
C CYS A 170 -16.95 -1.13 -4.63
N LEU A 171 -17.02 0.08 -4.08
CA LEU A 171 -18.13 0.51 -3.22
C LEU A 171 -19.47 0.50 -3.98
N ARG A 172 -19.50 0.97 -5.23
CA ARG A 172 -20.72 0.92 -6.06
C ARG A 172 -21.19 -0.50 -6.37
N LYS A 173 -20.26 -1.46 -6.43
CA LYS A 173 -20.54 -2.89 -6.59
C LYS A 173 -20.88 -3.58 -5.25
N GLY A 174 -20.86 -2.85 -4.13
CA GLY A 174 -21.12 -3.40 -2.80
C GLY A 174 -20.01 -4.32 -2.28
N LEU A 175 -18.81 -4.24 -2.85
CA LEU A 175 -17.66 -5.04 -2.41
C LEU A 175 -17.15 -4.57 -1.04
N ARG A 176 -16.51 -5.49 -0.31
CA ARG A 176 -15.92 -5.24 1.02
C ARG A 176 -14.39 -5.23 1.02
N GLU A 177 -13.82 -5.52 -0.12
CA GLU A 177 -12.39 -5.43 -0.38
C GLU A 177 -12.16 -5.31 -1.89
N SER A 178 -10.96 -4.92 -2.26
CA SER A 178 -10.55 -4.85 -3.67
C SER A 178 -10.29 -6.25 -4.22
N PRO A 179 -10.79 -6.61 -5.41
CA PRO A 179 -10.38 -7.84 -6.08
C PRO A 179 -8.95 -7.76 -6.66
N VAL A 180 -8.37 -6.56 -6.73
CA VAL A 180 -7.01 -6.31 -7.24
C VAL A 180 -5.97 -6.36 -6.12
N ILE A 181 -6.36 -5.99 -4.90
CA ILE A 181 -5.56 -6.13 -3.68
C ILE A 181 -6.44 -6.65 -2.54
N PRO A 182 -6.74 -7.97 -2.53
CA PRO A 182 -7.55 -8.57 -1.48
C PRO A 182 -6.87 -8.40 -0.11
N LEU A 183 -7.65 -8.35 0.97
CA LEU A 183 -7.11 -8.19 2.31
C LEU A 183 -6.18 -9.35 2.71
N ALA A 184 -6.42 -10.55 2.16
CA ALA A 184 -5.52 -11.69 2.33
C ALA A 184 -4.13 -11.45 1.71
N GLU A 185 -4.05 -10.69 0.63
CA GLU A 185 -2.78 -10.31 0.01
C GLU A 185 -2.07 -9.23 0.85
N SER A 186 -2.79 -8.24 1.39
CA SER A 186 -2.23 -7.30 2.37
C SER A 186 -1.70 -7.99 3.63
N GLU A 187 -2.42 -9.00 4.16
CA GLU A 187 -1.95 -9.83 5.28
C GLU A 187 -0.64 -10.56 4.92
N LEU A 188 -0.56 -11.16 3.72
CA LEU A 188 0.64 -11.85 3.24
C LEU A 188 1.82 -10.90 3.04
N LEU A 189 1.61 -9.73 2.46
CA LEU A 189 2.66 -8.72 2.27
C LEU A 189 3.21 -8.25 3.62
N ALA A 190 2.34 -8.05 4.60
CA ALA A 190 2.76 -7.69 5.95
C ALA A 190 3.58 -8.80 6.63
N ASP A 191 3.19 -10.08 6.43
CA ASP A 191 3.96 -11.23 6.91
C ASP A 191 5.36 -11.28 6.30
N ILE A 192 5.47 -11.13 4.98
CA ILE A 192 6.76 -11.13 4.27
C ILE A 192 7.65 -9.98 4.76
N LEU A 193 7.11 -8.76 4.85
CA LEU A 193 7.88 -7.59 5.30
C LEU A 193 8.35 -7.73 6.75
N GLU A 194 7.49 -8.24 7.64
CA GLU A 194 7.85 -8.51 9.03
C GLU A 194 8.93 -9.59 9.15
N GLU A 195 8.83 -10.67 8.37
CA GLU A 195 9.82 -11.75 8.36
C GLU A 195 11.19 -11.24 7.88
N VAL A 196 11.22 -10.54 6.74
CA VAL A 196 12.45 -9.97 6.16
C VAL A 196 13.16 -9.07 7.16
N ARG A 197 12.45 -8.12 7.79
CA ARG A 197 13.10 -7.20 8.73
C ARG A 197 13.58 -7.92 10.00
N LYS A 198 12.86 -8.93 10.47
CA LYS A 198 13.27 -9.72 11.65
C LYS A 198 14.53 -10.54 11.38
N ILE A 199 14.67 -11.10 10.18
CA ILE A 199 15.88 -11.82 9.76
C ILE A 199 17.12 -10.94 9.87
N ILE A 200 17.01 -9.65 9.54
CA ILE A 200 18.12 -8.68 9.65
C ILE A 200 18.19 -7.97 11.02
N GLY A 201 17.40 -8.40 12.01
CA GLY A 201 17.43 -7.89 13.38
C GLY A 201 16.71 -6.56 13.60
N VAL A 202 15.91 -6.08 12.65
CA VAL A 202 15.13 -4.85 12.78
C VAL A 202 13.78 -5.12 13.44
N THR A 203 13.59 -4.55 14.62
CA THR A 203 12.38 -4.72 15.45
C THR A 203 11.75 -3.39 15.81
N PHE A 204 10.43 -3.36 15.89
CA PHE A 204 9.67 -2.18 16.33
C PHE A 204 9.05 -2.41 17.71
N PRO A 205 8.76 -1.34 18.48
CA PRO A 205 8.04 -1.46 19.75
C PRO A 205 6.75 -2.27 19.64
N GLN A 206 6.03 -2.14 18.52
CA GLN A 206 4.77 -2.82 18.20
C GLN A 206 4.89 -4.34 18.06
N ASP A 207 6.11 -4.88 17.96
CA ASP A 207 6.34 -6.34 17.89
C ASP A 207 6.26 -7.01 19.26
N LYS A 208 6.37 -6.21 20.32
CA LYS A 208 6.29 -6.69 21.70
C LYS A 208 4.82 -6.72 22.09
N ARG A 209 4.30 -7.92 22.36
CA ARG A 209 3.02 -8.12 23.04
C ARG A 209 3.16 -7.85 24.54
#